data_AF-A0A7C5Q918-F1
#
_entry.id   AF-A0A7C5Q918-F1
#
_cell.length_a   1.000
_cell.length_b   1.000
_cell.length_c   1.000
_cell.angle_alpha   90.00
_cell.angle_beta   90.00
_cell.angle_gamma   90.00
#
_symmetry.space_group_name_H-M   'P 1'
#
loop_
_entity.id
_entity.type
_entity.pdbx_description
1 polymer ?
#
loop_
_entity_poly.entity_id
_entity_poly.type
_entity_poly.pdbx_seq_one_letter_code
_entity_poly.pdbx_strand_id
1 'polypeptide(L)'
;MRPVNTKGKKVFSFLLGLVYGYRTADMELKVLPLSSFEPSLHREGDVFYLDRAGDIVSKNKPIENPTHVVVLTEDRVSGKVRIYIYRGGDPKA
;
A
#
# COMPACT_ATOMS: atom_id res chain seq x y z
N MET A 1 -23.48 5.04 4.66
CA MET A 1 -22.28 4.30 5.12
C MET A 1 -22.13 4.53 6.61
N ARG A 2 -21.89 3.49 7.42
CA ARG A 2 -21.58 3.65 8.86
C ARG A 2 -20.14 4.19 9.00
N PRO A 3 -19.83 5.03 10.00
CA PRO A 3 -18.47 5.48 10.25
C PRO A 3 -17.57 4.28 10.54
N VAL A 4 -16.44 4.20 9.84
CA VAL A 4 -15.41 3.20 10.12
C VAL A 4 -14.59 3.69 11.30
N ASN A 5 -14.68 3.00 12.46
CA ASN A 5 -13.83 3.31 13.60
C ASN A 5 -12.47 2.61 13.44
N THR A 6 -11.41 3.39 13.23
CA THR A 6 -10.05 2.87 13.03
C THR A 6 -9.37 2.43 14.34
N LYS A 7 -9.95 2.72 15.52
CA LYS A 7 -9.36 2.44 16.85
C LYS A 7 -7.89 2.88 17.00
N GLY A 8 -7.44 3.89 16.25
CA GLY A 8 -6.05 4.33 16.25
C GLY A 8 -5.05 3.38 15.55
N LYS A 9 -5.54 2.37 14.80
CA LYS A 9 -4.70 1.45 14.03
C LYS A 9 -4.10 2.17 12.83
N LYS A 10 -2.79 2.41 12.86
CA LYS A 10 -2.04 3.15 11.83
C LYS A 10 -2.11 2.49 10.47
N VAL A 11 -1.88 1.18 10.41
CA VAL A 11 -1.86 0.45 9.12
C VAL A 11 -3.24 0.47 8.48
N PHE A 12 -4.29 0.23 9.26
CA PHE A 12 -5.66 0.28 8.76
C PHE A 12 -6.05 1.69 8.31
N SER A 13 -5.70 2.72 9.09
CA SER A 13 -5.94 4.12 8.72
C SER A 13 -5.20 4.53 7.45
N PHE A 14 -3.96 4.07 7.28
CA PHE A 14 -3.16 4.29 6.07
C PHE A 14 -3.83 3.67 4.83
N LEU A 15 -4.22 2.40 4.90
CA LEU A 15 -4.90 1.72 3.80
C LEU A 15 -6.25 2.37 3.47
N LEU A 16 -7.01 2.76 4.50
CA LEU A 16 -8.27 3.47 4.33
C LEU A 16 -8.04 4.84 3.66
N GLY A 17 -7.00 5.56 4.08
CA GLY A 17 -6.59 6.84 3.50
C GLY A 17 -6.23 6.72 2.02
N LEU A 18 -5.53 5.66 1.61
CA LEU A 18 -5.25 5.40 0.19
C LEU A 18 -6.54 5.14 -0.61
N VAL A 19 -7.42 4.26 -0.11
CA VAL A 19 -8.68 3.94 -0.79
C VAL A 19 -9.57 5.18 -0.93
N TYR A 20 -9.68 6.00 0.12
CA TYR A 20 -10.49 7.22 0.07
C TYR A 20 -9.83 8.34 -0.73
N GLY A 21 -8.52 8.53 -0.61
CA GLY A 21 -7.76 9.58 -1.28
C GLY A 21 -7.79 9.45 -2.79
N TYR A 22 -7.81 8.21 -3.30
CA TYR A 22 -7.80 7.91 -4.73
C TYR A 22 -9.13 7.36 -5.27
N ARG A 23 -10.23 7.46 -4.51
CA ARG A 23 -11.54 6.89 -4.90
C ARG A 23 -12.12 7.42 -6.22
N THR A 24 -11.71 8.61 -6.64
CA THR A 24 -12.14 9.25 -7.90
C THR A 24 -11.02 9.33 -8.95
N ALA A 25 -9.83 8.81 -8.64
CA ALA A 25 -8.71 8.82 -9.57
C ALA A 25 -8.85 7.69 -10.59
N ASP A 26 -8.31 7.90 -11.79
CA ASP A 26 -8.08 6.80 -12.73
C ASP A 26 -6.94 5.93 -12.16
N MET A 27 -7.31 4.77 -11.62
CA MET A 27 -6.43 3.96 -10.78
C MET A 27 -6.25 2.55 -11.34
N GLU A 28 -5.00 2.10 -11.36
CA GLU A 28 -4.62 0.71 -11.58
C GLU A 28 -4.12 0.09 -10.28
N LEU A 29 -4.84 -0.91 -9.77
CA LEU A 29 -4.47 -1.65 -8.57
C LEU A 29 -3.94 -3.04 -8.95
N LYS A 30 -2.75 -3.40 -8.45
CA LYS A 30 -2.19 -4.76 -8.57
C LYS A 30 -1.87 -5.33 -7.20
N VAL A 31 -2.33 -6.55 -6.95
CA VAL A 31 -2.01 -7.29 -5.71
C VAL A 31 -1.10 -8.46 -6.07
N LEU A 32 0.05 -8.54 -5.40
CA LEU A 32 1.11 -9.50 -5.70
C LEU A 32 1.61 -10.18 -4.42
N PRO A 33 2.25 -11.36 -4.51
CA PRO A 33 2.92 -11.99 -3.38
C PRO A 33 4.02 -11.09 -2.81
N LEU A 34 4.15 -11.04 -1.48
CA LEU A 34 5.24 -10.28 -0.84
C LEU A 34 6.63 -10.72 -1.31
N SER A 35 6.80 -12.02 -1.59
CA SER A 35 8.05 -12.60 -2.07
C SER A 35 8.48 -12.10 -3.45
N SER A 36 7.57 -11.51 -4.24
CA SER A 36 7.90 -10.94 -5.56
C SER A 36 8.19 -9.44 -5.51
N PHE A 37 8.34 -8.85 -4.32
CA PHE A 37 8.65 -7.43 -4.19
C PHE A 37 10.14 -7.18 -4.46
N GLU A 38 10.41 -6.33 -5.45
CA GLU A 38 11.75 -5.86 -5.78
C GLU A 38 11.80 -4.32 -5.71
N PRO A 39 12.52 -3.71 -4.74
CA PRO A 39 12.60 -2.26 -4.59
C PRO A 39 13.14 -1.54 -5.83
N SER A 40 14.03 -2.20 -6.58
CA SER A 40 14.66 -1.68 -7.79
C SER A 40 13.67 -1.33 -8.90
N LEU A 41 12.50 -1.97 -8.94
CA LEU A 41 11.46 -1.75 -9.94
C LEU A 41 10.58 -0.53 -9.65
N HIS A 42 10.72 0.08 -8.47
CA HIS A 42 9.81 1.11 -7.95
C HIS A 42 10.51 2.41 -7.56
N ARG A 43 11.61 2.76 -8.22
CA ARG A 43 12.47 3.92 -7.87
C ARG A 43 11.75 5.27 -7.94
N GLU A 44 10.73 5.38 -8.77
CA GLU A 44 9.96 6.61 -8.99
C GLU A 44 8.72 6.70 -8.08
N GLY A 45 8.42 5.64 -7.34
CA GLY A 45 7.25 5.54 -6.47
C GLY A 45 7.57 5.73 -5.00
N ASP A 46 6.55 6.12 -4.24
CA ASP A 46 6.60 6.05 -2.79
C ASP A 46 6.34 4.61 -2.34
N VAL A 47 7.30 4.03 -1.61
CA VAL A 47 7.22 2.67 -1.08
C VAL A 47 6.89 2.73 0.40
N PHE A 48 5.85 2.01 0.82
CA PHE A 48 5.40 1.93 2.20
C PHE A 48 5.46 0.49 2.69
N TYR A 49 6.29 0.25 3.69
CA TYR A 49 6.39 -1.03 4.38
C TYR A 49 5.44 -1.04 5.57
N LEU A 50 4.55 -2.03 5.63
CA LEU A 50 3.50 -2.13 6.62
C LEU A 50 3.63 -3.42 7.43
N ASP A 51 3.64 -3.32 8.75
CA ASP A 51 3.47 -4.46 9.66
C ASP A 51 2.12 -4.34 10.37
N ARG A 52 1.16 -5.19 10.00
CA ARG A 52 -0.17 -5.23 10.60
C ARG A 52 -0.17 -5.73 12.05
N ALA A 53 0.78 -6.58 12.43
CA ALA A 53 0.86 -7.12 13.78
C ALA A 53 1.41 -6.05 14.75
N GLY A 54 2.52 -5.40 14.38
CA GLY A 54 3.12 -4.30 15.12
C GLY A 54 2.46 -2.93 14.91
N ASP A 55 1.51 -2.82 13.99
CA ASP A 55 0.84 -1.57 13.58
C ASP A 55 1.82 -0.47 13.12
N ILE A 56 2.80 -0.86 12.30
CA ILE A 56 3.86 0.02 11.80
C ILE A 56 3.59 0.40 10.35
N VAL A 57 3.80 1.67 10.04
CA VAL A 57 3.84 2.22 8.67
C VAL A 57 5.18 2.92 8.50
N SER A 58 5.98 2.49 7.53
CA SER A 58 7.31 3.06 7.26
C SER A 58 7.42 3.43 5.78
N LYS A 59 7.64 4.72 5.49
CA LYS A 59 7.83 5.23 4.14
C LYS A 59 9.30 5.17 3.75
N ASN A 60 9.60 4.57 2.61
CA ASN A 60 10.92 4.46 1.96
C ASN A 60 12.04 3.89 2.84
N LYS A 61 11.69 3.29 3.99
CA LYS A 61 12.61 2.62 4.90
C LYS A 61 12.10 1.20 5.15
N PRO A 62 12.82 0.16 4.71
CA PRO A 62 12.46 -1.22 4.97
C PRO A 62 12.32 -1.49 6.47
N ILE A 63 11.44 -2.42 6.81
CA ILE A 63 11.29 -3.00 8.14
C ILE A 63 11.60 -4.49 8.05
N GLU A 64 11.94 -5.13 9.17
CA GLU A 64 12.43 -6.51 9.20
C GLU A 64 11.38 -7.53 8.71
N ASN A 65 10.14 -7.41 9.17
CA ASN A 65 9.06 -8.35 8.86
C ASN A 65 7.81 -7.62 8.35
N PRO A 66 7.83 -7.05 7.13
CA PRO A 66 6.65 -6.40 6.59
C PRO A 66 5.58 -7.45 6.29
N THR A 67 4.34 -7.17 6.70
CA THR A 67 3.17 -7.95 6.27
C THR A 67 2.71 -7.55 4.88
N HIS A 68 2.89 -6.28 4.53
CA HIS A 68 2.57 -5.71 3.23
C HIS A 68 3.65 -4.71 2.81
N VAL A 69 3.84 -4.56 1.51
CA VAL A 69 4.54 -3.43 0.90
C VAL A 69 3.58 -2.79 -0.09
N VAL A 70 3.33 -1.49 0.05
CA VAL A 70 2.49 -0.73 -0.85
C VAL A 70 3.39 0.21 -1.65
N VAL A 71 3.27 0.19 -2.96
CA VAL A 71 3.93 1.15 -3.84
C VAL A 71 2.87 2.05 -4.44
N LEU A 72 3.05 3.34 -4.32
CA LEU A 72 2.21 4.37 -4.91
C LEU A 72 3.01 5.13 -5.97
N THR A 73 2.56 5.08 -7.21
CA THR A 73 3.11 5.85 -8.32
C THR A 73 2.00 6.70 -8.93
N GLU A 74 2.31 7.96 -9.22
CA GLU A 74 1.38 8.88 -9.88
C GLU A 74 2.05 9.43 -11.14
N ASP A 75 1.46 9.11 -12.29
CA ASP A 75 1.88 9.71 -13.55
C ASP A 75 1.26 11.10 -13.66
N ARG A 76 2.08 12.13 -13.47
CA ARG A 76 1.64 13.53 -13.50
C ARG A 76 1.16 14.01 -14.86
N VAL A 77 1.52 13.31 -15.95
CA VAL A 77 1.11 13.67 -17.31
C VAL A 77 -0.28 13.12 -17.60
N SER A 78 -0.53 11.85 -17.28
CA SER A 78 -1.83 11.21 -17.51
C SER A 78 -2.82 11.37 -16.35
N GLY A 79 -2.35 11.77 -15.16
CA GLY A 79 -3.13 11.76 -13.92
C GLY A 79 -3.42 10.34 -13.40
N LYS A 80 -2.85 9.31 -14.02
CA LYS A 80 -3.11 7.91 -13.67
C LYS A 80 -2.32 7.52 -12.43
N VAL A 81 -3.04 6.94 -11.48
CA VAL A 81 -2.48 6.44 -10.21
C VAL A 81 -2.28 4.93 -10.33
N ARG A 82 -1.09 4.45 -9.96
CA ARG A 82 -0.79 3.02 -9.88
C ARG A 82 -0.49 2.65 -8.44
N ILE A 83 -1.23 1.68 -7.91
CA ILE A 83 -1.02 1.13 -6.58
C ILE A 83 -0.65 -0.34 -6.72
N TYR A 84 0.53 -0.70 -6.23
CA TYR A 84 0.93 -2.09 -6.05
C TYR A 84 0.83 -2.45 -4.58
N ILE A 85 0.17 -3.55 -4.25
CA ILE A 85 0.11 -4.10 -2.90
C ILE A 85 0.74 -5.49 -2.93
N TYR A 86 1.95 -5.58 -2.41
CA TYR A 86 2.64 -6.83 -2.15
C TYR A 86 2.24 -7.31 -0.75
N ARG A 87 1.72 -8.52 -0.59
CA ARG A 87 1.26 -9.01 0.73
C ARG A 87 1.66 -10.45 1.01
N GLY A 88 1.94 -10.74 2.28
CA GLY A 88 2.18 -12.11 2.75
C GLY A 88 0.84 -12.84 2.89
N GLY A 89 0.76 -14.06 2.37
CA GLY A 89 -0.46 -14.88 2.35
C GLY A 89 -1.20 -14.82 1.01
N ASP A 90 -1.80 -15.95 0.64
CA ASP A 90 -2.40 -16.18 -0.67
C ASP A 90 -3.44 -15.09 -1.03
N PRO A 91 -3.39 -14.48 -2.22
CA PRO A 91 -4.43 -13.54 -2.67
C PRO A 91 -5.80 -14.20 -2.86
N LYS A 92 -5.85 -15.54 -2.87
CA LYS A 92 -7.04 -16.38 -3.15
C LYS A 92 -7.55 -17.20 -1.96
N ALA A 93 -6.99 -17.01 -0.76
CA ALA A 93 -7.48 -17.64 0.47
C ALA A 93 -8.57 -16.78 1.14
#